data_AF-A0A1H9PTW1-F1
#
_entry.id   AF-A0A1H9PTW1-F1
#
_cell.length_a   1.000
_cell.length_b   1.000
_cell.length_c   1.000
_cell.angle_alpha   90.00
_cell.angle_beta   90.00
_cell.angle_gamma   90.00
#
_symmetry.space_group_name_H-M   'P 1'
#
loop_
_entity.id
_entity.type
_entity.pdbx_description
1 polymer ?
#
loop_
_entity_poly.entity_id
_entity_poly.type
_entity_poly.pdbx_seq_one_letter_code
_entity_poly.pdbx_strand_id
1 'polypeptide(L)'
;MPKTHPELAAVVETLVEHGATYVAANTRSLVDEPAQLYYHLPAGVSDSQKESLATYLDEEVGHQPYEGQVGAVRIGGEATPACVRFIHYNGLHLYRRVPVYIAEGMAGLDPVEIDDGVNNVREIVATKPDISPRPNETVPLELVVERLADEGAASVEMYHEPLVLGEPAIDLRIPMVPAKGAPIVGPIDSVEVGDETYPLHTTLTMDGPYGSPPDWTALYVDDSVGGLGPVSVEIGFEVGRDVIERAKNVDTVGELTRSQEP
;
A
#
# COMPACT_ATOMS: atom_id res chain seq x y z
N MET A 1 16.83 20.01 -15.08
CA MET A 1 16.84 18.82 -15.96
C MET A 1 17.88 17.87 -15.42
N PRO A 2 17.57 16.58 -15.24
CA PRO A 2 18.54 15.60 -14.74
C PRO A 2 19.79 15.55 -15.63
N LYS A 3 20.96 15.34 -15.01
CA LYS A 3 22.26 15.42 -15.70
C LYS A 3 22.59 14.15 -16.48
N THR A 4 22.11 13.01 -16.00
CA THR A 4 22.32 11.69 -16.62
C THR A 4 21.01 10.90 -16.57
N HIS A 5 20.84 9.91 -17.44
CA HIS A 5 19.77 8.91 -17.31
C HIS A 5 20.45 7.65 -16.77
N PRO A 6 20.56 7.47 -15.44
CA PRO A 6 21.31 6.37 -14.86
C PRO A 6 20.66 5.02 -15.20
N GLU A 7 21.45 3.96 -15.26
CA GLU A 7 20.93 2.59 -15.37
C GLU A 7 20.12 2.24 -14.12
N LEU A 8 19.04 1.47 -14.29
CA LEU A 8 18.17 1.03 -13.19
C LEU A 8 18.96 0.40 -12.04
N ALA A 9 19.96 -0.44 -12.37
CA ALA A 9 20.84 -1.05 -11.39
C ALA A 9 21.56 -0.02 -10.52
N ALA A 10 22.14 1.03 -11.12
CA ALA A 10 22.86 2.08 -10.39
C ALA A 10 21.94 2.88 -9.45
N VAL A 11 20.68 3.09 -9.86
CA VAL A 11 19.67 3.73 -8.99
C VAL A 11 19.36 2.83 -7.79
N VAL A 12 19.18 1.53 -8.01
CA VAL A 12 18.88 0.56 -6.94
C VAL A 12 20.07 0.40 -6.00
N GLU A 13 21.30 0.28 -6.53
CA GLU A 13 22.54 0.25 -5.75
C GLU A 13 22.63 1.48 -4.84
N THR A 14 22.39 2.67 -5.38
CA THR A 14 22.43 3.91 -4.60
C THR A 14 21.36 3.90 -3.50
N LEU A 15 20.15 3.41 -3.78
CA LEU A 15 19.10 3.26 -2.76
C LEU A 15 19.55 2.32 -1.63
N VAL A 16 20.16 1.18 -1.97
CA VAL A 16 20.65 0.19 -1.01
C VAL A 16 21.81 0.72 -0.18
N GLU A 17 22.76 1.45 -0.79
CA GLU A 17 23.86 2.13 -0.09
C GLU A 17 23.35 3.14 0.95
N HIS A 18 22.19 3.76 0.69
CA HIS A 18 21.51 4.67 1.61
C HIS A 18 20.57 3.96 2.61
N GLY A 19 20.62 2.63 2.67
CA GLY A 19 19.93 1.83 3.66
C GLY A 19 18.57 1.30 3.23
N ALA A 20 18.22 1.36 1.94
CA ALA A 20 16.99 0.75 1.47
C ALA A 20 17.04 -0.78 1.66
N THR A 21 16.01 -1.32 2.30
CA THR A 21 15.87 -2.77 2.50
C THR A 21 14.96 -3.43 1.48
N TYR A 22 14.26 -2.61 0.70
CA TYR A 22 13.30 -3.05 -0.30
C TYR A 22 13.18 -2.02 -1.42
N VAL A 23 13.20 -2.49 -2.66
CA VAL A 23 12.94 -1.72 -3.88
C VAL A 23 12.06 -2.54 -4.81
N ALA A 24 11.02 -1.93 -5.37
CA ALA A 24 10.15 -2.61 -6.33
C ALA A 24 9.56 -1.65 -7.37
N ALA A 25 9.23 -2.18 -8.54
CA ALA A 25 8.61 -1.43 -9.63
C ALA A 25 7.13 -1.80 -9.79
N ASN A 26 6.26 -0.83 -10.11
CA ASN A 26 4.87 -1.14 -10.44
C ASN A 26 4.78 -1.76 -11.86
N THR A 27 4.29 -2.99 -11.96
CA THR A 27 4.16 -3.72 -13.24
C THR A 27 3.36 -2.90 -14.26
N ARG A 28 2.26 -2.26 -13.83
CA ARG A 28 1.43 -1.42 -14.70
C ARG A 28 2.22 -0.23 -15.26
N SER A 29 2.98 0.42 -14.39
CA SER A 29 3.78 1.57 -14.77
C SER A 29 4.96 1.24 -15.68
N LEU A 30 5.42 -0.01 -15.68
CA LEU A 30 6.51 -0.42 -16.57
C LEU A 30 6.07 -0.58 -18.03
N VAL A 31 4.76 -0.65 -18.28
CA VAL A 31 4.21 -0.95 -19.60
C VAL A 31 3.55 0.28 -20.25
N ASP A 32 2.68 1.00 -19.52
CA ASP A 32 1.81 2.03 -20.12
C ASP A 32 1.93 3.44 -19.50
N GLU A 33 2.71 3.62 -18.43
CA GLU A 33 2.87 4.89 -17.71
C GLU A 33 4.36 5.20 -17.48
N PRO A 34 4.74 6.35 -16.92
CA PRO A 34 6.10 6.51 -16.40
C PRO A 34 6.39 5.47 -15.31
N ALA A 35 7.52 4.77 -15.42
CA ALA A 35 7.94 3.71 -14.50
C ALA A 35 8.03 4.23 -13.06
N GLN A 36 7.26 3.61 -12.17
CA GLN A 36 7.25 3.94 -10.74
C GLN A 36 8.13 2.93 -10.00
N LEU A 37 9.26 3.40 -9.48
CA LEU A 37 10.07 2.68 -8.51
C LEU A 37 9.67 3.13 -7.11
N TYR A 38 9.41 2.16 -6.24
CA TYR A 38 9.17 2.38 -4.82
C TYR A 38 10.33 1.85 -4.01
N TYR A 39 10.72 2.58 -2.97
CA TYR A 39 11.75 2.13 -2.04
C TYR A 39 11.35 2.40 -0.59
N HIS A 40 11.82 1.54 0.31
CA HIS A 40 11.62 1.66 1.74
C HIS A 40 12.95 1.85 2.48
N LEU A 41 12.98 2.81 3.41
CA LEU A 41 14.08 3.05 4.35
C LEU A 41 13.64 2.72 5.78
N PRO A 42 14.39 1.89 6.54
CA PRO A 42 14.07 1.59 7.93
C PRO A 42 14.24 2.83 8.83
N ALA A 43 13.56 2.83 9.98
CA ALA A 43 13.57 3.94 10.94
C ALA A 43 14.96 4.33 11.48
N GLY A 44 15.96 3.45 11.35
CA GLY A 44 17.35 3.67 11.77
C GLY A 44 18.24 4.42 10.77
N VAL A 45 17.76 4.75 9.56
CA VAL A 45 18.53 5.53 8.58
C VAL A 45 18.67 6.98 9.06
N SER A 46 19.89 7.53 9.05
CA SER A 46 20.14 8.87 9.56
C SER A 46 19.53 9.95 8.66
N ASP A 47 19.22 11.11 9.23
CA ASP A 47 18.66 12.22 8.44
C ASP A 47 19.65 12.73 7.39
N SER A 48 20.95 12.66 7.66
CA SER A 48 22.00 12.96 6.67
C SER A 48 22.01 11.98 5.48
N GLN A 49 21.72 10.70 5.72
CA GLN A 49 21.58 9.70 4.64
C GLN A 49 20.32 9.98 3.82
N LYS A 50 19.20 10.32 4.47
CA LYS A 50 17.95 10.69 3.77
C LYS A 50 18.13 11.93 2.91
N GLU A 51 18.83 12.95 3.42
CA GLU A 51 19.11 14.20 2.70
C GLU A 51 20.06 13.98 1.51
N SER A 52 21.11 13.18 1.71
CA SER A 52 22.02 12.75 0.63
C SER A 52 21.27 12.02 -0.48
N LEU A 53 20.40 11.07 -0.10
CA LEU A 53 19.60 10.33 -1.06
C LEU A 53 18.62 11.23 -1.83
N ALA A 54 17.92 12.13 -1.13
CA ALA A 54 17.01 13.08 -1.77
C ALA A 54 17.75 13.96 -2.79
N THR A 55 18.95 14.44 -2.45
CA THR A 55 19.79 15.22 -3.35
C THR A 55 20.19 14.44 -4.60
N TYR A 56 20.64 13.18 -4.44
CA TYR A 56 20.97 12.30 -5.56
C TYR A 56 19.76 12.11 -6.48
N LEU A 57 18.60 11.78 -5.91
CA LEU A 57 17.39 11.53 -6.68
C LEU A 57 16.94 12.79 -7.42
N ASP A 58 17.05 13.98 -6.82
CA ASP A 58 16.74 15.26 -7.46
C ASP A 58 17.68 15.58 -8.64
N GLU A 59 18.98 15.32 -8.50
CA GLU A 59 19.99 15.68 -9.50
C GLU A 59 20.10 14.69 -10.68
N GLU A 60 20.00 13.39 -10.38
CA GLU A 60 20.32 12.32 -11.33
C GLU A 60 19.09 11.64 -11.92
N VAL A 61 17.97 11.60 -11.19
CA VAL A 61 16.78 10.86 -11.64
C VAL A 61 15.59 11.77 -11.90
N GLY A 62 15.42 12.84 -11.11
CA GLY A 62 14.21 13.65 -11.03
C GLY A 62 13.30 13.13 -9.91
N HIS A 63 13.35 13.79 -8.75
CA HIS A 63 12.55 13.45 -7.58
C HIS A 63 11.72 14.64 -7.17
N GLN A 64 10.42 14.42 -6.94
CA GLN A 64 9.68 15.12 -5.89
C GLN A 64 8.55 14.21 -5.40
N PRO A 65 8.31 14.19 -4.08
CA PRO A 65 7.43 13.22 -3.45
C PRO A 65 5.92 13.40 -3.73
N TYR A 66 5.49 14.55 -4.28
CA TYR A 66 4.05 14.86 -4.36
C TYR A 66 3.51 15.38 -5.69
N GLU A 67 4.31 15.95 -6.61
CA GLU A 67 3.74 16.59 -7.83
C GLU A 67 4.61 16.39 -9.09
N GLY A 68 4.36 15.30 -9.82
CA GLY A 68 4.39 15.30 -11.29
C GLY A 68 5.72 15.46 -12.04
N GLN A 69 6.89 15.55 -11.40
CA GLN A 69 8.16 15.53 -12.15
C GLN A 69 8.59 14.09 -12.48
N VAL A 70 8.62 13.81 -13.78
CA VAL A 70 9.09 12.56 -14.37
C VAL A 70 10.46 12.82 -14.98
N GLY A 71 11.50 12.20 -14.44
CA GLY A 71 12.78 12.12 -15.16
C GLY A 71 12.88 10.80 -15.90
N ALA A 72 14.08 10.22 -16.05
CA ALA A 72 14.21 8.94 -16.75
C ALA A 72 15.37 8.10 -16.22
N VAL A 73 15.13 6.79 -16.18
CA VAL A 73 16.13 5.75 -15.88
C VAL A 73 16.32 4.88 -17.11
N ARG A 74 17.51 4.32 -17.30
CA ARG A 74 17.75 3.38 -18.39
C ARG A 74 17.34 1.97 -17.98
N ILE A 75 16.42 1.40 -18.73
CA ILE A 75 15.98 0.00 -18.60
C ILE A 75 16.35 -0.71 -19.89
N GLY A 76 17.25 -1.68 -19.82
CA GLY A 76 17.75 -2.36 -21.02
C GLY A 76 18.48 -1.41 -21.99
N GLY A 77 19.07 -0.33 -21.48
CA GLY A 77 19.75 0.69 -22.27
C GLY A 77 18.84 1.76 -22.89
N GLU A 78 17.51 1.68 -22.73
CA GLU A 78 16.57 2.68 -23.20
C GLU A 78 16.15 3.64 -22.09
N ALA A 79 16.19 4.95 -22.37
CA ALA A 79 15.73 5.97 -21.43
C ALA A 79 14.21 5.88 -21.25
N THR A 80 13.78 5.36 -20.11
CA THR A 80 12.38 5.16 -19.73
C THR A 80 11.97 6.25 -18.75
N PRO A 81 10.90 7.02 -19.04
CA PRO A 81 10.37 7.99 -18.09
C PRO A 81 10.07 7.31 -16.75
N ALA A 82 10.55 7.87 -15.65
CA ALA A 82 10.44 7.22 -14.35
C ALA A 82 10.28 8.21 -13.19
N CYS A 83 9.74 7.69 -12.09
CA CYS A 83 9.57 8.37 -10.82
C CYS A 83 10.00 7.43 -9.68
N VAL A 84 10.90 7.91 -8.81
CA VAL A 84 11.37 7.15 -7.64
C VAL A 84 10.69 7.71 -6.38
N ARG A 85 9.91 6.86 -5.72
CA ARG A 85 9.02 7.22 -4.61
C ARG A 85 9.42 6.49 -3.34
N PHE A 86 9.58 7.26 -2.28
CA PHE A 86 9.64 6.70 -0.94
C PHE A 86 8.27 6.12 -0.59
N ILE A 87 8.27 4.88 -0.11
CA ILE A 87 7.10 4.26 0.50
C ILE A 87 7.39 4.05 1.98
N HIS A 88 6.48 4.52 2.80
CA HIS A 88 6.50 4.17 4.20
C HIS A 88 6.22 2.68 4.35
N TYR A 89 6.72 2.12 5.46
CA TYR A 89 6.43 0.75 5.84
C TYR A 89 4.89 0.57 5.88
N ASN A 90 4.11 1.51 6.37
CA ASN A 90 2.64 1.41 6.36
C ASN A 90 1.97 1.85 5.04
N GLY A 91 2.43 1.42 3.85
CA GLY A 91 1.83 1.78 2.55
C GLY A 91 1.07 0.63 1.88
N LEU A 92 -0.17 0.84 1.37
CA LEU A 92 -0.97 -0.20 0.73
C LEU A 92 -0.51 -0.35 -0.70
N HIS A 93 -0.44 -1.59 -1.17
CA HIS A 93 0.09 -1.92 -2.48
C HIS A 93 -1.00 -2.66 -3.28
N LEU A 94 -1.91 -1.88 -3.87
CA LEU A 94 -3.05 -2.36 -4.68
C LEU A 94 -2.64 -2.93 -6.05
N TYR A 95 -1.38 -2.78 -6.45
CA TYR A 95 -0.90 -3.17 -7.77
C TYR A 95 0.23 -4.18 -7.68
N ARG A 96 0.26 -5.11 -8.64
CA ARG A 96 1.35 -6.07 -8.79
C ARG A 96 2.67 -5.33 -8.95
N ARG A 97 3.60 -5.60 -8.05
CA ARG A 97 4.97 -5.09 -8.12
C ARG A 97 5.93 -6.18 -8.55
N VAL A 98 6.98 -5.75 -9.23
CA VAL A 98 8.14 -6.55 -9.54
C VAL A 98 9.21 -6.20 -8.51
N PRO A 99 9.56 -7.11 -7.59
CA PRO A 99 10.70 -6.90 -6.70
C PRO A 99 11.95 -6.63 -7.51
N VAL A 100 12.63 -5.54 -7.19
CA VAL A 100 13.93 -5.19 -7.79
C VAL A 100 15.06 -5.46 -6.81
N TYR A 101 14.80 -5.31 -5.51
CA TYR A 101 15.71 -5.69 -4.45
C TYR A 101 14.94 -6.00 -3.17
N ILE A 102 15.32 -7.08 -2.48
CA ILE A 102 14.83 -7.44 -1.15
C ILE A 102 16.04 -7.90 -0.33
N ALA A 103 16.33 -7.23 0.77
CA ALA A 103 17.45 -7.57 1.64
C ALA A 103 17.25 -8.93 2.35
N GLU A 104 18.35 -9.64 2.61
CA GLU A 104 18.32 -10.84 3.45
C GLU A 104 17.74 -10.54 4.84
N GLY A 105 16.94 -11.47 5.36
CA GLY A 105 16.33 -11.35 6.68
C GLY A 105 15.13 -10.40 6.75
N MET A 106 14.67 -9.86 5.61
CA MET A 106 13.41 -9.15 5.55
C MET A 106 12.25 -10.11 5.84
N ALA A 107 11.51 -9.84 6.92
CA ALA A 107 10.52 -10.78 7.44
C ALA A 107 9.42 -11.08 6.42
N GLY A 108 9.27 -12.36 6.07
CA GLY A 108 8.22 -12.86 5.18
C GLY A 108 8.44 -12.58 3.70
N LEU A 109 9.67 -12.26 3.28
CA LEU A 109 10.04 -12.19 1.88
C LEU A 109 11.28 -13.02 1.58
N ASP A 110 11.27 -13.63 0.40
CA ASP A 110 12.50 -14.20 -0.15
C ASP A 110 13.42 -13.06 -0.62
N PRO A 111 14.72 -13.13 -0.33
CA PRO A 111 15.67 -12.13 -0.77
C PRO A 111 15.74 -12.10 -2.30
N VAL A 112 15.95 -10.90 -2.84
CA VAL A 112 16.09 -10.65 -4.28
C VAL A 112 17.32 -9.80 -4.48
N GLU A 113 18.30 -10.38 -5.17
CA GLU A 113 19.51 -9.69 -5.58
C GLU A 113 19.20 -8.65 -6.67
N ILE A 114 19.97 -7.56 -6.70
CA ILE A 114 19.74 -6.42 -7.61
C ILE A 114 19.72 -6.89 -9.07
N ASP A 115 20.68 -7.74 -9.47
CA ASP A 115 20.79 -8.22 -10.84
C ASP A 115 19.55 -9.03 -11.28
N ASP A 116 19.05 -9.90 -10.40
CA ASP A 116 17.86 -10.71 -10.65
C ASP A 116 16.61 -9.83 -10.74
N GLY A 117 16.46 -8.89 -9.81
CA GLY A 117 15.35 -7.95 -9.82
C GLY A 117 15.33 -7.02 -11.04
N VAL A 118 16.50 -6.54 -11.49
CA VAL A 118 16.63 -5.76 -12.72
C VAL A 118 16.28 -6.60 -13.95
N ASN A 119 16.67 -7.88 -13.98
CA ASN A 119 16.29 -8.79 -15.06
C ASN A 119 14.77 -9.05 -15.09
N ASN A 120 14.12 -9.20 -13.94
CA ASN A 120 12.66 -9.32 -13.85
C ASN A 120 11.96 -8.09 -14.45
N VAL A 121 12.46 -6.87 -14.15
CA VAL A 121 11.91 -5.64 -14.74
C VAL A 121 12.09 -5.62 -16.25
N ARG A 122 13.27 -6.00 -16.76
CA ARG A 122 13.53 -6.09 -18.21
C ARG A 122 12.59 -7.07 -18.89
N GLU A 123 12.34 -8.22 -18.27
CA GLU A 123 11.40 -9.22 -18.81
C GLU A 123 9.98 -8.66 -18.90
N ILE A 124 9.50 -7.96 -17.88
CA ILE A 124 8.17 -7.33 -17.89
C ILE A 124 8.06 -6.27 -18.98
N VAL A 125 9.07 -5.39 -19.12
CA VAL A 125 9.11 -4.37 -20.18
C VAL A 125 9.13 -5.02 -21.57
N ALA A 126 9.87 -6.12 -21.74
CA ALA A 126 10.00 -6.82 -23.02
C ALA A 126 8.75 -7.61 -23.40
N THR A 127 8.14 -8.32 -22.44
CA THR A 127 6.97 -9.17 -22.65
C THR A 127 5.68 -8.36 -22.76
N LYS A 128 5.65 -7.15 -22.18
CA LYS A 128 4.47 -6.29 -22.11
C LYS A 128 3.24 -7.10 -21.70
N PRO A 129 3.27 -7.72 -20.50
CA PRO A 129 2.20 -8.58 -20.07
C PRO A 129 0.89 -7.80 -20.07
N ASP A 130 -0.23 -8.49 -20.27
CA ASP A 130 -1.54 -7.85 -20.15
C ASP A 130 -1.72 -7.30 -18.73
N ILE A 131 -1.56 -5.98 -18.62
CA ILE A 131 -1.74 -5.18 -17.41
C ILE A 131 -3.08 -4.45 -17.43
N SER A 132 -3.97 -4.80 -18.36
CA SER A 132 -5.34 -4.31 -18.36
C SER A 132 -5.86 -4.41 -16.94
N PRO A 133 -6.49 -3.34 -16.41
CA PRO A 133 -7.18 -3.45 -15.14
C PRO A 133 -7.99 -4.74 -15.21
N ARG A 134 -7.76 -5.65 -14.26
CA ARG A 134 -8.78 -6.68 -14.04
C ARG A 134 -10.06 -5.88 -13.83
N PRO A 135 -11.13 -6.19 -14.58
CA PRO A 135 -12.33 -5.35 -14.59
C PRO A 135 -12.68 -5.03 -13.16
N ASN A 136 -12.86 -3.74 -12.84
CA ASN A 136 -13.14 -3.18 -11.51
C ASN A 136 -13.74 -4.26 -10.60
N GLU A 137 -12.89 -4.92 -9.84
CA GLU A 137 -13.29 -6.21 -9.25
C GLU A 137 -14.12 -5.86 -8.04
N THR A 138 -15.44 -5.92 -8.18
CA THR A 138 -16.31 -5.98 -7.02
C THR A 138 -16.08 -7.34 -6.39
N VAL A 139 -15.46 -7.33 -5.21
CA VAL A 139 -15.20 -8.53 -4.43
C VAL A 139 -15.93 -8.45 -3.08
N PRO A 140 -16.27 -9.58 -2.46
CA PRO A 140 -16.74 -9.55 -1.08
C PRO A 140 -15.72 -8.84 -0.17
N LEU A 141 -16.17 -7.92 0.69
CA LEU A 141 -15.26 -7.26 1.65
C LEU A 141 -14.51 -8.31 2.49
N GLU A 142 -15.14 -9.45 2.79
CA GLU A 142 -14.57 -10.53 3.60
C GLU A 142 -13.29 -11.07 2.99
N LEU A 143 -13.33 -11.31 1.68
CA LEU A 143 -12.17 -11.76 0.91
C LEU A 143 -11.00 -10.75 0.97
N VAL A 144 -11.30 -9.45 1.05
CA VAL A 144 -10.27 -8.40 1.18
C VAL A 144 -9.61 -8.47 2.55
N VAL A 145 -10.42 -8.60 3.60
CA VAL A 145 -9.93 -8.68 4.99
C VAL A 145 -9.15 -9.98 5.24
N GLU A 146 -9.63 -11.11 4.72
CA GLU A 146 -8.89 -12.40 4.76
C GLU A 146 -7.51 -12.28 4.12
N ARG A 147 -7.45 -11.72 2.91
CA ARG A 147 -6.17 -11.52 2.21
C ARG A 147 -5.24 -10.58 2.97
N LEU A 148 -5.77 -9.51 3.55
CA LEU A 148 -4.98 -8.59 4.38
C LEU A 148 -4.43 -9.28 5.63
N ALA A 149 -5.22 -10.11 6.29
CA ALA A 149 -4.80 -10.90 7.45
C ALA A 149 -3.71 -11.94 7.07
N ASP A 150 -3.93 -12.69 5.99
CA ASP A 150 -2.95 -13.68 5.47
C ASP A 150 -1.61 -13.04 5.10
N GLU A 151 -1.63 -11.81 4.61
CA GLU A 151 -0.43 -11.02 4.26
C GLU A 151 0.26 -10.39 5.48
N GLY A 152 -0.33 -10.53 6.68
CA GLY A 152 0.26 -10.14 7.95
C GLY A 152 -0.16 -8.76 8.46
N ALA A 153 -1.36 -8.28 8.09
CA ALA A 153 -1.96 -7.15 8.79
C ALA A 153 -2.05 -7.47 10.28
N ALA A 154 -1.72 -6.52 11.16
CA ALA A 154 -1.89 -6.73 12.60
C ALA A 154 -3.36 -6.52 13.01
N SER A 155 -4.05 -5.60 12.32
CA SER A 155 -5.50 -5.49 12.37
C SER A 155 -6.04 -4.88 11.07
N VAL A 156 -7.35 -5.04 10.84
CA VAL A 156 -8.10 -4.34 9.81
C VAL A 156 -9.32 -3.72 10.49
N GLU A 157 -9.47 -2.41 10.37
CA GLU A 157 -10.52 -1.63 11.01
C GLU A 157 -11.34 -0.89 9.96
N MET A 158 -12.65 -0.75 10.18
CA MET A 158 -13.54 0.04 9.34
C MET A 158 -13.83 1.37 10.02
N TYR A 159 -13.62 2.47 9.28
CA TYR A 159 -13.98 3.80 9.74
C TYR A 159 -15.45 4.09 9.47
N HIS A 160 -16.19 4.59 10.47
CA HIS A 160 -17.63 4.78 10.32
C HIS A 160 -18.02 6.14 9.71
N GLU A 161 -17.16 7.16 9.77
CA GLU A 161 -17.55 8.53 9.39
C GLU A 161 -18.12 8.65 7.96
N PRO A 162 -17.55 8.04 6.90
CA PRO A 162 -18.17 8.10 5.57
C PRO A 162 -19.60 7.57 5.56
N LEU A 163 -19.84 6.43 6.23
CA LEU A 163 -21.17 5.82 6.33
C LEU A 163 -22.14 6.72 7.11
N VAL A 164 -21.68 7.33 8.20
CA VAL A 164 -22.44 8.24 9.06
C VAL A 164 -22.82 9.54 8.32
N LEU A 165 -21.95 10.04 7.46
CA LEU A 165 -22.19 11.21 6.62
C LEU A 165 -23.05 10.91 5.38
N GLY A 166 -23.46 9.65 5.18
CA GLY A 166 -24.24 9.20 4.03
C GLY A 166 -23.43 9.07 2.75
N GLU A 167 -22.11 8.99 2.85
CA GLU A 167 -21.23 8.69 1.73
C GLU A 167 -21.26 7.18 1.46
N PRO A 168 -21.44 6.75 0.19
CA PRO A 168 -21.46 5.34 -0.16
C PRO A 168 -20.03 4.81 -0.29
N ALA A 169 -19.22 4.88 0.77
CA ALA A 169 -17.83 4.44 0.76
C ALA A 169 -17.49 3.66 2.03
N ILE A 170 -16.70 2.60 1.87
CA ILE A 170 -16.07 1.87 2.97
C ILE A 170 -14.63 2.35 3.06
N ASP A 171 -14.23 2.92 4.20
CA ASP A 171 -12.84 3.29 4.47
C ASP A 171 -12.23 2.31 5.48
N LEU A 172 -11.25 1.52 5.03
CA LEU A 172 -10.52 0.59 5.87
C LEU A 172 -9.24 1.24 6.40
N ARG A 173 -9.05 1.18 7.72
CA ARG A 173 -7.80 1.51 8.40
C ARG A 173 -7.05 0.26 8.77
N ILE A 174 -5.79 0.19 8.37
CA ILE A 174 -5.00 -1.02 8.50
C ILE A 174 -3.68 -0.69 9.21
N PRO A 175 -3.64 -0.80 10.55
CA PRO A 175 -2.42 -0.79 11.35
C PRO A 175 -1.51 -1.94 10.90
N MET A 176 -0.58 -1.62 10.01
CA MET A 176 0.27 -2.59 9.35
C MET A 176 1.74 -2.23 9.52
N VAL A 177 2.50 -3.23 9.95
CA VAL A 177 3.77 -3.57 9.30
C VAL A 177 3.36 -3.91 7.86
N PRO A 178 3.86 -3.22 6.80
CA PRO A 178 3.47 -3.42 5.41
C PRO A 178 3.35 -4.89 5.18
N ALA A 179 2.38 -5.25 4.35
CA ALA A 179 2.68 -6.34 3.47
C ALA A 179 3.90 -5.93 2.66
N LYS A 180 5.07 -6.39 3.14
CA LYS A 180 6.05 -7.23 2.47
C LYS A 180 6.25 -6.96 0.97
N GLY A 181 5.91 -5.79 0.45
CA GLY A 181 5.99 -5.49 -0.98
C GLY A 181 5.10 -6.30 -1.93
N ALA A 182 4.52 -7.42 -1.47
CA ALA A 182 3.70 -8.33 -2.24
C ALA A 182 2.31 -7.71 -2.52
N PRO A 183 1.70 -8.01 -3.68
CA PRO A 183 0.35 -7.57 -3.98
C PRO A 183 -0.64 -8.26 -3.02
N ILE A 184 -1.15 -7.52 -2.04
CA ILE A 184 -2.09 -8.07 -1.05
C ILE A 184 -3.46 -8.34 -1.67
N VAL A 185 -3.88 -7.42 -2.52
CA VAL A 185 -5.16 -7.45 -3.21
C VAL A 185 -4.93 -6.69 -4.51
N GLY A 186 -5.46 -7.20 -5.62
CA GLY A 186 -5.41 -6.46 -6.90
C GLY A 186 -6.11 -5.09 -6.79
N PRO A 187 -6.18 -4.31 -7.87
CA PRO A 187 -6.97 -3.09 -7.86
C PRO A 187 -8.45 -3.44 -7.61
N ILE A 188 -8.95 -3.08 -6.43
CA ILE A 188 -10.35 -3.23 -6.03
C ILE A 188 -10.92 -1.82 -5.92
N ASP A 189 -11.87 -1.50 -6.79
CA ASP A 189 -12.55 -0.20 -6.76
C ASP A 189 -13.72 -0.22 -5.78
N SER A 190 -14.33 -1.39 -5.59
CA SER A 190 -15.51 -1.54 -4.75
C SER A 190 -15.63 -2.91 -4.12
N VAL A 191 -16.37 -2.97 -3.03
CA VAL A 191 -16.61 -4.18 -2.25
C VAL A 191 -18.11 -4.47 -2.12
N GLU A 192 -18.44 -5.75 -2.09
CA GLU A 192 -19.78 -6.25 -1.79
C GLU A 192 -19.94 -6.45 -0.28
N VAL A 193 -21.03 -5.90 0.25
CA VAL A 193 -21.51 -6.14 1.61
C VAL A 193 -23.00 -6.52 1.53
N GLY A 194 -23.30 -7.81 1.64
CA GLY A 194 -24.66 -8.31 1.37
C GLY A 194 -25.00 -8.14 -0.12
N ASP A 195 -26.14 -7.49 -0.40
CA ASP A 195 -26.62 -7.24 -1.78
C ASP A 195 -26.19 -5.86 -2.32
N GLU A 196 -25.30 -5.14 -1.61
CA GLU A 196 -24.91 -3.77 -1.92
C GLU A 196 -23.41 -3.66 -2.28
N THR A 197 -23.08 -2.66 -3.10
CA THR A 197 -21.72 -2.39 -3.57
C THR A 197 -21.28 -1.01 -3.10
N TYR A 198 -20.09 -0.95 -2.49
CA TYR A 198 -19.49 0.26 -1.96
C TYR A 198 -18.13 0.52 -2.58
N PRO A 199 -17.82 1.72 -3.10
CA PRO A 199 -16.45 2.18 -3.27
C PRO A 199 -15.57 1.83 -2.07
N LEU A 200 -14.40 1.24 -2.33
CA LEU A 200 -13.44 0.89 -1.30
C LEU A 200 -12.33 1.95 -1.24
N HIS A 201 -12.23 2.61 -0.10
CA HIS A 201 -11.10 3.43 0.28
C HIS A 201 -10.31 2.71 1.37
N THR A 202 -9.01 2.94 1.37
CA THR A 202 -8.10 2.30 2.31
C THR A 202 -7.09 3.34 2.77
N THR A 203 -7.03 3.56 4.08
CA THR A 203 -6.14 4.51 4.72
C THR A 203 -5.23 3.77 5.69
N LEU A 204 -3.98 4.19 5.82
CA LEU A 204 -3.01 3.51 6.71
C LEU A 204 -2.60 4.45 7.82
N THR A 205 -2.58 3.94 9.04
CA THR A 205 -2.27 4.72 10.23
C THR A 205 -1.10 4.11 10.99
N MET A 206 -0.27 4.98 11.56
CA MET A 206 0.79 4.58 12.50
C MET A 206 0.28 4.52 13.93
N ASP A 207 -0.76 5.29 14.21
CA ASP A 207 -1.50 5.19 15.45
C ASP A 207 -2.19 3.83 15.43
N GLY A 208 -1.93 3.08 16.50
CA GLY A 208 -2.21 1.65 16.60
C GLY A 208 -3.68 1.31 16.33
N PRO A 209 -4.01 0.02 16.35
CA PRO A 209 -5.40 -0.38 16.21
C PRO A 209 -6.20 0.28 17.33
N TYR A 210 -7.17 1.09 16.92
CA TYR A 210 -7.98 1.87 17.85
C TYR A 210 -9.01 0.96 18.51
N GLY A 211 -9.51 -0.05 17.77
CA GLY A 211 -10.42 -1.11 18.23
C GLY A 211 -11.68 -0.61 18.97
N SER A 212 -11.96 0.68 18.90
CA SER A 212 -12.85 1.37 19.83
C SER A 212 -14.09 1.88 19.10
N PRO A 213 -15.27 1.30 19.36
CA PRO A 213 -16.51 1.98 19.06
C PRO A 213 -16.59 3.29 19.87
N PRO A 214 -17.22 4.34 19.32
CA PRO A 214 -18.14 4.27 18.18
C PRO A 214 -17.54 4.71 16.84
N ASP A 215 -16.28 5.13 16.78
CA ASP A 215 -15.69 5.65 15.53
C ASP A 215 -15.12 4.53 14.63
N TRP A 216 -14.80 3.37 15.22
CA TRP A 216 -14.11 2.26 14.57
C TRP A 216 -14.77 0.92 14.85
N THR A 217 -14.72 0.01 13.88
CA THR A 217 -15.01 -1.42 14.09
C THR A 217 -13.85 -2.25 13.60
N ALA A 218 -13.31 -3.09 14.47
CA ALA A 218 -12.33 -4.08 14.06
C ALA A 218 -13.01 -5.18 13.23
N LEU A 219 -12.56 -5.34 11.98
CA LEU A 219 -12.91 -6.46 11.11
C LEU A 219 -11.96 -7.65 11.31
N TYR A 220 -10.75 -7.39 11.81
CA TYR A 220 -9.76 -8.40 12.17
C TYR A 220 -8.75 -7.82 13.17
N VAL A 221 -8.31 -8.60 14.15
CA VAL A 221 -7.22 -8.27 15.08
C VAL A 221 -6.44 -9.56 15.37
N ASP A 222 -5.15 -9.54 15.06
CA ASP A 222 -4.24 -10.63 15.37
C ASP A 222 -3.98 -10.72 16.89
N ASP A 223 -3.67 -11.93 17.39
CA ASP A 223 -3.44 -12.15 18.82
C ASP A 223 -2.13 -11.51 19.33
N SER A 224 -1.24 -11.09 18.42
CA SER A 224 -0.02 -10.35 18.74
C SER A 224 -0.26 -8.87 19.04
N VAL A 225 -1.46 -8.35 18.81
CA VAL A 225 -1.81 -6.95 19.08
C VAL A 225 -2.05 -6.71 20.57
N GLY A 226 -1.06 -6.10 21.24
CA GLY A 226 -1.19 -5.69 22.63
C GLY A 226 -2.26 -4.60 22.82
N GLY A 227 -3.20 -4.82 23.75
CA GLY A 227 -4.21 -3.82 24.14
C GLY A 227 -5.59 -4.01 23.52
N LEU A 228 -5.72 -4.90 22.53
CA LEU A 228 -7.01 -5.33 21.97
C LEU A 228 -7.20 -6.84 22.15
N GLY A 229 -8.47 -7.27 22.22
CA GLY A 229 -8.79 -8.69 22.11
C GLY A 229 -8.66 -9.15 20.66
N PRO A 230 -8.19 -10.38 20.39
CA PRO A 230 -8.14 -10.90 19.03
C PRO A 230 -9.56 -10.97 18.44
N VAL A 231 -9.67 -10.65 17.16
CA VAL A 231 -10.92 -10.67 16.39
C VAL A 231 -10.66 -11.47 15.12
N SER A 232 -11.35 -12.60 14.97
CA SER A 232 -11.33 -13.34 13.71
C SER A 232 -12.07 -12.56 12.63
N VAL A 233 -11.73 -12.82 11.36
CA VAL A 233 -12.41 -12.19 10.22
C VAL A 233 -13.92 -12.42 10.28
N GLU A 234 -14.35 -13.65 10.56
CA GLU A 234 -15.77 -14.02 10.70
C GLU A 234 -16.52 -13.14 11.73
N ILE A 235 -15.97 -13.01 12.95
CA ILE A 235 -16.59 -12.22 14.02
C ILE A 235 -16.59 -10.73 13.67
N GLY A 236 -15.46 -10.23 13.16
CA GLY A 236 -15.35 -8.83 12.75
C GLY A 236 -16.32 -8.46 11.64
N PHE A 237 -16.60 -9.40 10.74
CA PHE A 237 -17.58 -9.22 9.66
C PHE A 237 -19.02 -9.11 10.14
N GLU A 238 -19.44 -9.98 11.06
CA GLU A 238 -20.77 -9.91 11.65
C GLU A 238 -21.02 -8.54 12.30
N VAL A 239 -20.03 -8.04 13.04
CA VAL A 239 -20.10 -6.73 13.70
C VAL A 239 -20.07 -5.59 12.68
N GLY A 240 -19.19 -5.66 11.68
CA GLY A 240 -19.10 -4.64 10.62
C GLY A 240 -20.41 -4.50 9.82
N ARG A 241 -21.07 -5.63 9.50
CA ARG A 241 -22.37 -5.62 8.83
C ARG A 241 -23.46 -4.95 9.67
N ASP A 242 -23.51 -5.23 10.97
CA ASP A 242 -24.46 -4.58 11.89
C ASP A 242 -24.25 -3.04 11.93
N VAL A 243 -22.99 -2.57 11.89
CA VAL A 243 -22.70 -1.14 11.81
C VAL A 243 -23.18 -0.52 10.49
N ILE A 244 -22.92 -1.17 9.36
CA ILE A 244 -23.37 -0.70 8.04
C ILE A 244 -24.90 -0.61 7.99
N GLU A 245 -25.61 -1.62 8.50
CA GLU A 245 -27.07 -1.61 8.58
C GLU A 245 -27.60 -0.51 9.51
N ARG A 246 -26.93 -0.25 10.64
CA ARG A 246 -27.30 0.85 11.55
C ARG A 246 -27.07 2.23 10.95
N ALA A 247 -25.99 2.41 10.19
CA ALA A 247 -25.69 3.69 9.53
C ALA A 247 -26.77 4.12 8.52
N LYS A 248 -27.54 3.18 7.97
CA LYS A 248 -28.69 3.45 7.09
C LYS A 248 -29.88 4.10 7.82
N ASN A 249 -29.94 4.02 9.16
CA ASN A 249 -31.03 4.57 9.96
C ASN A 249 -30.63 5.93 10.56
N VAL A 250 -31.33 6.99 10.12
CA VAL A 250 -31.03 8.40 10.48
C VAL A 250 -31.03 8.67 11.99
N ASP A 251 -31.85 7.95 12.77
CA ASP A 251 -31.91 8.08 14.23
C ASP A 251 -30.67 7.49 14.94
N THR A 252 -29.95 6.56 14.30
CA THR A 252 -28.78 5.83 14.83
C THR A 252 -27.45 6.49 14.45
N VAL A 253 -27.44 7.29 13.37
CA VAL A 253 -26.34 8.22 13.03
C VAL A 253 -26.06 9.17 14.20
N GLY A 254 -27.11 9.62 14.90
CA GLY A 254 -26.99 10.40 16.13
C GLY A 254 -26.39 9.65 17.32
N GLU A 255 -26.51 8.33 17.41
CA GLU A 255 -25.92 7.51 18.48
C GLU A 255 -24.45 7.17 18.20
N LEU A 256 -24.08 7.02 16.92
CA LEU A 256 -22.69 6.86 16.47
C LEU A 256 -21.88 8.16 16.57
N THR A 257 -22.53 9.34 16.49
CA THR A 257 -21.88 10.67 16.54
C THR A 257 -21.88 11.34 17.92
N ARG A 258 -22.82 11.01 18.83
CA ARG A 258 -22.95 11.67 20.16
C ARG A 258 -21.83 11.38 21.16
N SER A 259 -20.84 10.56 20.81
CA SER A 259 -19.57 10.46 21.56
C SER A 259 -18.59 11.60 21.28
N GLN A 260 -18.88 12.45 20.28
CA GLN A 260 -18.02 13.56 19.86
C GLN A 260 -18.36 14.90 20.54
N GLU A 261 -19.33 14.94 21.46
CA GLU A 261 -19.53 16.11 22.33
C GLU A 261 -18.66 15.96 23.60
N PRO A 262 -17.82 16.97 23.95
CA PRO A 262 -16.89 16.90 25.08
C PRO A 262 -17.56 16.84 26.47
#